data_AF-A0AAI9XDB2-F1
#
_entry.id   AF-A0AAI9XDB2-F1
#
_cell.length_a   1.000
_cell.length_b   1.000
_cell.length_c   1.000
_cell.angle_alpha   90.00
_cell.angle_beta   90.00
_cell.angle_gamma   90.00
#
_symmetry.space_group_name_H-M   'P 1'
#
loop_
_entity.id
_entity.type
_entity.pdbx_description
1 polymer ?
#
loop_
_entity_poly.entity_id
_entity_poly.type
_entity_poly.pdbx_seq_one_letter_code
_entity_poly.pdbx_strand_id
1 'polypeptide(L)'
;MPVHKALISITSASATLFDGKQPDFLNGEDLEIWNNLDSEFRKKLDNMPRASELDGSKYGLFFASAGHASLIDYPTASALQNIAEQVWANGGIVTSVCHGPAIFTNLFDRTTGKPLIQGKKITGFTTEAENAMGIMAELRGACGAPWC
;
A
#
# COMPACT_ATOMS: atom_id res chain seq x y z
N MET A 1 -19.42 -4.77 15.35
CA MET A 1 -18.17 -4.02 15.64
C MET A 1 -17.41 -4.71 16.77
N PRO A 2 -16.08 -4.88 16.71
CA PRO A 2 -15.25 -4.96 15.52
C PRO A 2 -14.46 -6.29 15.42
N VAL A 3 -14.24 -6.74 14.19
CA VAL A 3 -13.12 -7.61 13.85
C VAL A 3 -11.81 -6.86 14.17
N HIS A 4 -11.04 -7.34 15.15
CA HIS A 4 -9.84 -6.67 15.68
C HIS A 4 -8.60 -6.83 14.79
N LYS A 5 -8.78 -7.23 13.52
CA LYS A 5 -7.66 -7.53 12.62
C LYS A 5 -7.45 -6.39 11.63
N ALA A 6 -6.25 -5.84 11.65
CA ALA A 6 -5.73 -4.97 10.61
C ALA A 6 -4.99 -5.81 9.56
N LEU A 7 -5.23 -5.52 8.29
CA LEU A 7 -4.40 -5.98 7.18
C LEU A 7 -3.51 -4.83 6.73
N ILE A 8 -2.20 -5.07 6.72
CA ILE A 8 -1.22 -4.15 6.13
C ILE A 8 -0.84 -4.73 4.78
N SER A 9 -1.12 -4.01 3.69
CA SER A 9 -0.69 -4.44 2.36
C SER A 9 0.66 -3.84 2.01
N ILE A 10 1.49 -4.68 1.42
CA ILE A 10 2.68 -4.31 0.66
C ILE A 10 2.60 -5.05 -0.67
N THR A 11 3.18 -4.49 -1.72
CA THR A 11 3.35 -5.17 -2.99
C THR A 11 4.83 -5.32 -3.32
N SER A 12 5.13 -6.38 -4.07
CA SER A 12 6.50 -6.82 -4.31
C SER A 12 7.05 -6.39 -5.66
N ALA A 13 6.34 -5.60 -6.47
CA ALA A 13 6.71 -5.48 -7.89
C ALA A 13 8.01 -4.74 -8.14
N SER A 14 8.61 -4.04 -7.15
CA SER A 14 9.93 -3.44 -7.33
C SER A 14 10.65 -3.15 -6.01
N ALA A 15 10.88 -4.18 -5.18
CA ALA A 15 11.79 -4.04 -4.03
C ALA A 15 13.23 -3.63 -4.44
N THR A 16 13.58 -3.79 -5.71
CA THR A 16 14.92 -3.51 -6.26
C THR A 16 15.14 -2.09 -6.76
N LEU A 17 14.09 -1.30 -7.04
CA LEU A 17 14.24 0.08 -7.52
C LEU A 17 14.27 1.11 -6.38
N PHE A 18 13.72 0.76 -5.22
CA PHE A 18 13.61 1.64 -4.05
C PHE A 18 13.76 0.80 -2.78
N ASP A 19 14.96 0.21 -2.60
CA ASP A 19 15.27 -0.66 -1.46
C ASP A 19 15.34 0.17 -0.18
N GLY A 20 14.27 0.19 0.63
CA GLY A 20 14.14 0.94 1.89
C GLY A 20 15.14 0.59 3.00
N LYS A 21 16.22 -0.14 2.68
CA LYS A 21 17.33 -0.49 3.56
C LYS A 21 18.46 0.55 3.55
N GLN A 22 18.26 1.71 2.93
CA GLN A 22 19.27 2.77 3.04
C GLN A 22 19.41 3.18 4.52
N PRO A 23 20.62 3.52 4.98
CA PRO A 23 20.87 3.85 6.38
C PRO A 23 19.99 4.98 6.93
N ASP A 24 19.56 5.91 6.07
CA ASP A 24 18.69 7.03 6.46
C ASP A 24 17.26 6.58 6.78
N PHE A 25 16.81 5.44 6.24
CA PHE A 25 15.46 4.91 6.43
C PHE A 25 15.39 3.69 7.36
N LEU A 26 16.45 2.88 7.43
CA LEU A 26 16.53 1.70 8.28
C LEU A 26 17.78 1.77 9.16
N ASN A 27 17.62 2.24 10.39
CA ASN A 27 18.69 2.39 11.37
C ASN A 27 18.18 2.13 12.80
N GLY A 28 19.10 2.15 13.77
CA GLY A 28 18.77 2.02 15.19
C GLY A 28 17.98 0.74 15.50
N GLU A 29 16.96 0.89 16.34
CA GLU A 29 16.10 -0.22 16.77
C GLU A 29 15.38 -0.91 15.60
N ASP A 30 14.96 -0.17 14.57
CA ASP A 30 14.30 -0.74 13.40
C ASP A 30 15.24 -1.67 12.61
N LEU A 31 16.52 -1.30 12.50
CA LEU A 31 17.54 -2.14 11.86
C LEU A 31 17.82 -3.40 12.69
N GLU A 32 17.84 -3.29 14.02
CA GLU A 32 17.99 -4.43 14.92
C GLU A 32 16.81 -5.41 14.79
N ILE A 33 15.57 -4.89 14.76
CA ILE A 33 14.35 -5.68 14.55
C ILE A 33 14.35 -6.34 13.17
N TRP A 34 14.76 -5.60 12.12
CA TRP A 34 14.88 -6.13 10.76
C TRP A 34 15.85 -7.30 10.67
N ASN A 35 17.02 -7.18 11.29
CA ASN A 35 18.05 -8.22 11.29
C ASN A 35 17.72 -9.41 12.20
N ASN A 36 16.83 -9.23 13.18
CA ASN A 36 16.34 -10.31 14.02
C ASN A 36 15.22 -11.08 13.31
N LEU A 37 15.57 -12.20 12.67
CA LEU A 37 14.64 -13.11 11.99
C LEU A 37 13.58 -13.72 12.94
N ASP A 38 13.85 -13.74 14.24
CA ASP A 38 12.92 -14.24 15.25
C ASP A 38 11.98 -13.16 15.81
N SER A 39 12.15 -11.90 15.41
CA SER A 39 11.25 -10.82 15.84
C SER A 39 9.83 -11.05 15.30
N GLU A 40 8.83 -10.57 16.04
CA GLU A 40 7.42 -10.67 15.63
C GLU A 40 7.17 -9.99 14.28
N PHE A 41 7.85 -8.87 14.02
CA PHE A 41 7.82 -8.19 12.73
C PHE A 41 8.35 -9.11 11.63
N ARG A 42 9.53 -9.71 11.84
CA ARG A 42 10.21 -10.45 10.78
C ARG A 42 9.49 -11.74 10.43
N LYS A 43 9.03 -12.48 11.45
CA LYS A 43 8.15 -13.65 11.30
C LYS A 43 6.89 -13.34 10.48
N LYS A 44 6.21 -12.23 10.73
CA LYS A 44 4.99 -11.85 9.97
C LYS A 44 5.30 -11.48 8.53
N LEU A 45 6.36 -10.71 8.31
CA LEU A 45 6.73 -10.27 6.97
C LEU A 45 7.27 -11.45 6.12
N ASP A 46 7.92 -12.46 6.72
CA ASP A 46 8.48 -13.61 5.99
C ASP A 46 7.43 -14.64 5.62
N ASN A 47 6.34 -14.69 6.39
CA ASN A 47 5.24 -15.62 6.20
C ASN A 47 3.98 -14.91 5.68
N MET A 48 4.16 -13.84 4.91
CA MET A 48 3.04 -13.05 4.41
C MET A 48 2.23 -13.85 3.37
N PRO A 49 0.91 -14.01 3.56
CA PRO A 49 0.05 -14.70 2.61
C PRO A 49 -0.14 -13.89 1.33
N ARG A 50 -0.48 -14.55 0.22
CA ARG A 50 -0.83 -13.83 -1.00
C ARG A 50 -2.19 -13.16 -0.84
N ALA A 51 -2.39 -12.00 -1.46
CA ALA A 51 -3.68 -11.31 -1.42
C ALA A 51 -4.84 -12.19 -1.93
N SER A 52 -4.62 -13.04 -2.93
CA SER A 52 -5.63 -13.97 -3.45
C SER A 52 -6.07 -15.05 -2.46
N GLU A 53 -5.29 -15.29 -1.40
CA GLU A 53 -5.58 -16.29 -0.36
C GLU A 53 -6.34 -15.66 0.83
N LEU A 54 -6.57 -14.34 0.80
CA LEU A 54 -7.16 -13.59 1.89
C LEU A 54 -8.64 -13.29 1.66
N ASP A 55 -9.41 -13.39 2.75
CA ASP A 55 -10.80 -12.97 2.84
C ASP A 55 -10.86 -11.62 3.56
N GLY A 56 -11.18 -10.56 2.80
CA GLY A 56 -11.25 -9.19 3.30
C GLY A 56 -12.31 -8.98 4.37
N SER A 57 -13.34 -9.84 4.40
CA SER A 57 -14.40 -9.75 5.41
C SER A 57 -13.93 -9.99 6.84
N LYS A 58 -12.76 -10.60 7.01
CA LYS A 58 -12.14 -10.91 8.31
C LYS A 58 -11.39 -9.73 8.94
N TYR A 59 -11.29 -8.60 8.23
CA TYR A 59 -10.50 -7.44 8.65
C TYR A 59 -11.38 -6.21 8.89
N GLY A 60 -11.04 -5.45 9.92
CA GLY A 60 -11.69 -4.17 10.23
C GLY A 60 -10.93 -2.96 9.69
N LEU A 61 -9.66 -3.16 9.29
CA LEU A 61 -8.80 -2.13 8.74
C LEU A 61 -8.01 -2.70 7.57
N PHE A 62 -7.98 -1.97 6.46
CA PHE A 62 -7.06 -2.15 5.35
C PHE A 62 -6.09 -0.96 5.33
N PHE A 63 -4.81 -1.22 5.53
CA PHE A 63 -3.74 -0.22 5.49
C PHE A 63 -2.85 -0.45 4.28
N ALA A 64 -2.94 0.43 3.29
CA ALA A 64 -2.01 0.47 2.17
C ALA A 64 -0.71 1.18 2.58
N SER A 65 0.31 0.38 2.93
CA SER A 65 1.70 0.84 2.95
C SER A 65 2.14 1.24 1.54
N ALA A 66 3.33 1.80 1.37
CA ALA A 66 3.77 2.33 0.10
C ALA A 66 5.30 2.33 -0.07
N GLY A 67 5.76 3.23 -0.94
CA GLY A 67 7.06 3.31 -1.56
C GLY A 67 6.81 3.55 -3.06
N HIS A 68 7.74 4.15 -3.79
CA HIS A 68 7.53 4.49 -5.20
C HIS A 68 7.11 3.30 -6.08
N ALA A 69 7.50 2.08 -5.71
CA ALA A 69 7.06 0.84 -6.36
C ALA A 69 5.53 0.69 -6.39
N SER A 70 4.80 1.25 -5.42
CA SER A 70 3.33 1.18 -5.40
C SER A 70 2.69 1.90 -6.57
N LEU A 71 3.37 2.88 -7.19
CA LEU A 71 2.89 3.54 -8.40
C LEU A 71 2.81 2.58 -9.61
N ILE A 72 3.57 1.47 -9.57
CA ILE A 72 3.62 0.49 -10.65
C ILE A 72 2.50 -0.54 -10.49
N ASP A 73 2.32 -1.10 -9.30
CA ASP A 73 1.46 -2.27 -9.09
C ASP A 73 0.11 -1.97 -8.43
N TYR A 74 0.01 -1.02 -7.49
CA TYR A 74 -1.27 -0.71 -6.82
C TYR A 74 -2.41 -0.36 -7.78
N PRO A 75 -2.20 0.39 -8.88
CA PRO A 75 -3.29 0.69 -9.82
C PRO A 75 -3.95 -0.55 -10.41
N THR A 76 -3.22 -1.67 -10.50
CA THR A 76 -3.69 -2.93 -11.11
C THR A 76 -3.79 -4.10 -10.12
N ALA A 77 -3.56 -3.86 -8.83
CA ALA A 77 -3.59 -4.87 -7.77
C ALA A 77 -5.03 -5.28 -7.39
N SER A 78 -5.75 -5.93 -8.32
CA SER A 78 -7.17 -6.27 -8.20
C SER A 78 -7.51 -7.11 -6.96
N ALA A 79 -6.63 -8.03 -6.55
CA ALA A 79 -6.82 -8.81 -5.32
C ALA A 79 -6.81 -7.92 -4.06
N LEU A 80 -5.89 -6.96 -3.98
CA LEU A 80 -5.81 -6.00 -2.86
C LEU A 80 -7.00 -5.03 -2.89
N GLN A 81 -7.37 -4.53 -4.08
CA GLN A 81 -8.55 -3.68 -4.26
C GLN A 81 -9.81 -4.41 -3.77
N ASN A 82 -10.02 -5.66 -4.20
CA ASN A 82 -11.15 -6.48 -3.77
C ASN A 82 -11.20 -6.68 -2.24
N ILE A 83 -10.06 -6.87 -1.58
CA ILE A 83 -9.99 -6.95 -0.11
C ILE A 83 -10.41 -5.61 0.51
N ALA A 84 -9.85 -4.49 0.05
CA ALA A 84 -10.14 -3.18 0.60
C ALA A 84 -11.62 -2.79 0.44
N GLU A 85 -12.24 -3.14 -0.69
CA GLU A 85 -13.68 -2.97 -0.89
C GLU A 85 -14.52 -3.82 0.08
N GLN A 86 -14.11 -5.06 0.37
CA GLN A 86 -14.78 -5.91 1.35
C GLN A 86 -14.67 -5.32 2.77
N VAL A 87 -13.48 -4.84 3.15
CA VAL A 87 -13.27 -4.15 4.43
C VAL A 87 -14.18 -2.94 4.54
N TRP A 88 -14.22 -2.10 3.49
CA TRP A 88 -15.08 -0.92 3.46
C TRP A 88 -16.58 -1.27 3.55
N ALA A 89 -17.03 -2.24 2.75
CA ALA A 89 -18.43 -2.68 2.73
C ALA A 89 -18.91 -3.22 4.09
N ASN A 90 -18.00 -3.76 4.89
CA ASN A 90 -18.28 -4.26 6.24
C ASN A 90 -18.23 -3.18 7.33
N GLY A 91 -18.15 -1.89 6.95
CA GLY A 91 -18.03 -0.77 7.88
C GLY A 91 -16.63 -0.65 8.50
N GLY A 92 -15.63 -1.30 7.90
CA GLY A 92 -14.23 -1.13 8.24
C GLY A 92 -13.62 0.15 7.67
N ILE A 93 -12.34 0.34 7.93
CA ILE A 93 -11.59 1.54 7.51
C ILE A 93 -10.60 1.15 6.42
N VAL A 94 -10.51 1.98 5.37
CA VAL A 94 -9.47 1.88 4.34
C VAL A 94 -8.56 3.10 4.47
N THR A 95 -7.28 2.89 4.73
CA THR A 95 -6.28 3.94 4.91
C THR A 95 -5.09 3.72 3.99
N SER A 96 -4.38 4.79 3.66
CA SER A 96 -3.14 4.73 2.89
C SER A 96 -2.17 5.82 3.34
N VAL A 97 -0.88 5.64 3.04
CA VAL A 97 0.18 6.60 3.34
C VAL A 97 1.10 6.78 2.13
N CYS A 98 1.73 7.95 2.00
CA CYS A 98 2.70 8.24 0.94
C CYS A 98 2.09 8.01 -0.47
N HIS A 99 2.64 7.11 -1.30
CA HIS A 99 2.09 6.71 -2.61
C HIS A 99 0.97 5.68 -2.55
N GLY A 100 0.63 5.21 -1.35
CA GLY A 100 -0.45 4.25 -1.12
C GLY A 100 -1.81 4.64 -1.73
N PRO A 101 -2.18 5.94 -1.85
CA PRO A 101 -3.37 6.35 -2.60
C PRO A 101 -3.45 5.84 -4.05
N ALA A 102 -2.35 5.39 -4.66
CA ALA A 102 -2.38 4.73 -5.97
C ALA A 102 -3.30 3.48 -6.02
N ILE A 103 -3.60 2.87 -4.87
CA ILE A 103 -4.56 1.75 -4.78
C ILE A 103 -6.00 2.17 -5.12
N PHE A 104 -6.32 3.47 -5.04
CA PHE A 104 -7.68 3.97 -5.23
C PHE A 104 -8.12 4.12 -6.69
N THR A 105 -7.21 3.98 -7.65
CA THR A 105 -7.51 4.15 -9.09
C THR A 105 -8.64 3.24 -9.58
N ASN A 106 -8.78 2.03 -9.01
CA ASN A 106 -9.79 1.04 -9.37
C ASN A 106 -10.49 0.42 -8.14
N LEU A 107 -10.76 1.25 -7.13
CA LEU A 107 -11.37 0.79 -5.88
C LEU A 107 -12.75 1.42 -5.72
N PHE A 108 -13.79 0.60 -5.64
CA PHE A 108 -15.19 1.06 -5.69
C PHE A 108 -15.95 0.74 -4.41
N ASP A 109 -16.82 1.66 -4.01
CA ASP A 109 -17.81 1.39 -2.97
C ASP A 109 -18.87 0.42 -3.52
N ARG A 110 -18.92 -0.81 -2.99
CA ARG A 110 -19.83 -1.87 -3.45
C ARG A 110 -21.31 -1.54 -3.30
N THR A 111 -21.66 -0.64 -2.39
CA THR A 111 -23.05 -0.25 -2.15
C THR A 111 -23.51 0.76 -3.20
N THR A 112 -22.62 1.67 -3.59
CA THR A 112 -22.97 2.77 -4.50
C THR A 112 -22.49 2.58 -5.95
N GLY A 113 -21.57 1.64 -6.18
CA GLY A 113 -20.89 1.43 -7.47
C GLY A 113 -19.94 2.57 -7.87
N LYS A 114 -19.71 3.55 -6.98
CA LYS A 114 -18.89 4.73 -7.24
C LYS A 114 -17.45 4.51 -6.81
N PRO A 115 -16.46 5.24 -7.39
CA PRO A 115 -15.10 5.22 -6.88
C PRO A 115 -15.10 5.56 -5.39
N LEU A 116 -14.37 4.78 -4.59
CA LEU A 116 -14.42 4.87 -3.13
C LEU A 116 -14.10 6.28 -2.65
N ILE A 117 -13.16 6.95 -3.31
CA ILE A 117 -12.69 8.29 -2.93
C ILE A 117 -13.54 9.44 -3.51
N GLN A 118 -14.61 9.14 -4.25
CA GLN A 118 -15.45 10.18 -4.86
C GLN A 118 -16.05 11.11 -3.79
N GLY A 119 -15.79 12.41 -3.93
CA GLY A 119 -16.27 13.43 -3.00
C GLY A 119 -15.57 13.41 -1.63
N LYS A 120 -14.52 12.61 -1.46
CA LYS A 120 -13.73 12.56 -0.23
C LYS A 120 -12.49 13.45 -0.35
N LYS A 121 -12.06 14.02 0.76
CA LYS A 121 -10.76 14.70 0.88
C LYS A 121 -9.74 13.66 1.31
N ILE A 122 -8.68 13.50 0.52
CA ILE A 122 -7.56 12.60 0.80
C ILE A 122 -6.23 13.37 0.71
N THR A 123 -5.16 12.78 1.24
CA THR A 123 -3.79 13.27 1.12
C THR A 123 -2.88 12.13 0.67
N GLY A 124 -1.66 12.46 0.26
CA GLY A 124 -0.67 11.52 -0.26
C GLY A 124 0.67 12.20 -0.46
N PHE A 125 1.65 11.45 -0.95
CA PHE A 125 2.94 12.01 -1.34
C PHE A 125 2.75 13.05 -2.44
N THR A 126 3.49 14.15 -2.34
CA THR A 126 3.24 15.33 -3.18
C THR A 126 4.14 15.32 -4.41
N THR A 127 3.61 15.80 -5.54
CA THR A 127 4.40 16.02 -6.75
C THR A 127 5.57 16.97 -6.49
N GLU A 128 5.39 17.95 -5.62
CA GLU A 128 6.45 18.86 -5.18
C GLU A 128 7.61 18.13 -4.50
N ALA A 129 7.32 17.13 -3.65
CA ALA A 129 8.35 16.32 -2.99
C ALA A 129 9.10 15.45 -4.01
N GLU A 130 8.41 14.87 -5.00
CA GLU A 130 9.06 14.13 -6.08
C GLU A 130 10.03 14.98 -6.91
N ASN A 131 9.63 16.22 -7.20
CA ASN A 131 10.50 17.18 -7.88
C ASN A 131 11.72 17.53 -7.02
N ALA A 132 11.53 17.76 -5.72
CA ALA A 132 12.62 18.07 -4.79
C ALA A 132 13.63 16.91 -4.66
N MET A 133 13.16 15.66 -4.78
CA MET A 133 14.01 14.47 -4.80
C MET A 133 14.72 14.25 -6.14
N GLY A 134 14.31 14.95 -7.21
CA GLY A 134 14.93 14.86 -8.54
C GLY A 134 14.56 13.61 -9.34
N ILE A 135 13.56 12.84 -8.91
CA ILE A 135 13.24 11.51 -9.46
C ILE A 135 12.08 11.48 -10.46
N MET A 136 11.51 12.65 -10.78
CA MET A 136 10.34 12.76 -11.67
C MET A 136 10.57 12.17 -13.07
N ALA A 137 11.78 12.28 -13.62
CA ALA A 137 12.11 11.72 -14.92
C ALA A 137 12.10 10.18 -14.89
N GLU A 138 12.64 9.60 -13.81
CA GLU A 138 12.69 8.14 -13.63
C GLU A 138 11.29 7.58 -13.38
N LEU A 139 10.47 8.25 -12.58
CA LEU A 139 9.09 7.84 -12.33
C LEU A 139 8.25 7.82 -13.61
N ARG A 140 8.37 8.85 -14.45
CA ARG A 140 7.70 8.90 -15.77
C ARG A 140 8.24 7.83 -16.73
N GLY A 141 9.54 7.52 -16.66
CA GLY A 141 10.15 6.49 -17.50
C GLY A 141 9.79 5.06 -17.08
N ALA A 142 9.67 4.81 -15.78
CA ALA A 142 9.32 3.51 -15.21
C ALA A 142 7.84 3.18 -15.38
N CYS A 143 6.99 4.21 -15.33
CA CYS A 143 5.57 4.06 -15.55
C CYS A 143 5.26 4.11 -17.06
N GLY A 144 5.26 2.94 -17.72
CA GLY A 144 4.87 2.82 -19.13
C GLY A 144 3.38 3.06 -19.42
N ALA A 145 2.65 3.72 -18.52
CA ALA A 145 1.21 3.91 -18.58
C ALA A 145 0.85 5.41 -18.61
N PRO A 146 -0.17 5.82 -19.38
CA PRO A 146 -0.49 7.23 -19.65
C PRO A 146 -1.07 8.02 -18.46
N TRP A 147 -1.15 7.41 -17.28
CA TRP A 147 -1.64 8.02 -16.03
C TRP A 147 -0.49 8.51 -15.13
N CYS A 148 0.74 8.32 -15.61
CA CYS A 148 1.97 8.99 -15.19
C CYS A 148 2.35 10.02 -16.28
#